data_AF-A0A117M8J6-F1
#
_entry.id   AF-A0A117M8J6-F1
#
_cell.length_a   1.000
_cell.length_b   1.000
_cell.length_c   1.000
_cell.angle_alpha   90.00
_cell.angle_beta   90.00
_cell.angle_gamma   90.00
#
_symmetry.space_group_name_H-M   'P 1'
#
loop_
_entity.id
_entity.type
_entity.pdbx_description
1 polymer ?
#
loop_
_entity_poly.entity_id
_entity_poly.type
_entity_poly.pdbx_seq_one_letter_code
_entity_poly.pdbx_strand_id
1 'polypeptide(L)'
;MALKVLQSFGNDELAKVYVGITKEGSWVEFVESLQPPLPRKDKWVLIVSTMDGCPVKCGFCDAGGSFRRNLTREEIMDQIHYMVARRFTGAVNVAKFKIQFARIGEPSLNPSVLEVLEELDGKYD
;
A
#
# COMPACT_ATOMS: atom_id res chain seq x y z
N MET A 1 13.07 2.87 -13.06
CA MET A 1 12.50 4.14 -12.56
C MET A 1 11.69 3.80 -11.32
N ALA A 2 11.79 4.54 -10.20
CA ALA A 2 11.01 4.24 -8.99
C ALA A 2 9.49 4.50 -9.21
N LEU A 3 8.65 4.10 -8.24
CA LEU A 3 7.20 4.41 -8.24
C LEU A 3 6.92 5.87 -8.60
N LYS A 4 6.14 6.09 -9.65
CA LYS A 4 5.68 7.41 -10.10
C LYS A 4 4.22 7.59 -9.74
N VAL A 5 3.94 8.44 -8.76
CA VAL A 5 2.56 8.84 -8.44
C VAL A 5 2.05 9.80 -9.51
N LEU A 6 0.90 9.46 -10.09
CA LEU A 6 0.25 10.22 -11.15
C LEU A 6 -0.79 11.18 -10.57
N GLN A 7 -1.56 10.70 -9.59
CA GLN A 7 -2.63 11.46 -8.99
C GLN A 7 -2.90 11.02 -7.55
N SER A 8 -3.51 11.91 -6.77
CA SER A 8 -4.02 11.58 -5.45
C SER A 8 -5.39 12.21 -5.23
N PHE A 9 -6.26 11.53 -4.49
CA PHE A 9 -7.63 11.94 -4.21
C PHE A 9 -7.99 11.69 -2.74
N GLY A 10 -8.95 12.44 -2.21
CA GLY A 10 -9.49 12.23 -0.86
C GLY A 10 -9.17 13.35 0.12
N ASN A 11 -9.42 13.09 1.40
CA ASN A 11 -9.25 14.03 2.51
C ASN A 11 -8.16 13.53 3.46
N ASP A 12 -7.17 14.37 3.75
CA ASP A 12 -6.05 14.02 4.61
C ASP A 12 -6.48 13.62 6.05
N GLU A 13 -7.59 14.16 6.53
CA GLU A 13 -8.16 13.88 7.86
C GLU A 13 -9.02 12.61 7.90
N LEU A 14 -9.20 11.92 6.76
CA LEU A 14 -9.99 10.69 6.68
C LEU A 14 -9.26 9.59 5.92
N ALA A 15 -9.07 9.78 4.62
CA ALA A 15 -8.39 8.84 3.74
C ALA A 15 -7.92 9.53 2.47
N LYS A 16 -6.72 9.19 2.03
CA LYS A 16 -6.14 9.67 0.77
C LYS A 16 -5.66 8.48 -0.07
N VAL A 17 -6.16 8.42 -1.29
CA VAL A 17 -5.83 7.40 -2.30
C VAL A 17 -4.78 7.97 -3.23
N TYR A 18 -3.84 7.13 -3.62
CA TYR A 18 -2.80 7.40 -4.60
C TYR A 18 -2.92 6.44 -5.76
N VAL A 19 -2.77 6.98 -6.97
CA VAL A 19 -2.67 6.20 -8.20
C VAL A 19 -1.26 6.39 -8.75
N GLY A 20 -0.57 5.29 -9.03
CA GLY A 20 0.82 5.33 -9.50
C GLY A 20 1.15 4.23 -10.48
N ILE A 21 2.30 4.40 -11.13
CA ILE A 21 2.93 3.40 -11.99
C ILE A 21 4.23 2.95 -11.34
N THR A 22 4.35 1.65 -11.13
CA THR A 22 5.51 0.98 -10.56
C THR A 22 6.71 0.97 -11.51
N LYS A 23 7.88 0.54 -11.00
CA LYS A 23 9.12 0.44 -11.80
C LYS A 23 8.97 -0.45 -13.04
N GLU A 24 8.14 -1.48 -12.96
CA GLU A 24 7.90 -2.44 -14.05
C GLU A 24 6.62 -2.11 -14.85
N GLY A 25 6.04 -0.93 -14.67
CA GLY A 25 4.94 -0.43 -15.50
C GLY A 25 3.54 -0.87 -15.05
N SER A 26 3.40 -1.56 -13.93
CA SER A 26 2.09 -1.90 -13.37
C SER A 26 1.42 -0.70 -12.73
N TRP A 27 0.11 -0.59 -12.96
CA TRP A 27 -0.74 0.38 -12.30
C TRP A 27 -1.09 -0.12 -10.90
N VAL A 28 -0.88 0.75 -9.91
CA VAL A 28 -1.19 0.44 -8.51
C VAL A 28 -2.01 1.56 -7.91
N GLU A 29 -2.95 1.15 -7.05
CA GLU A 29 -3.57 2.04 -6.09
C GLU A 29 -3.08 1.69 -4.69
N PHE A 30 -2.91 2.71 -3.86
CA PHE A 30 -2.58 2.53 -2.46
C PHE A 30 -3.13 3.69 -1.65
N VAL A 31 -3.43 3.43 -0.38
CA VAL A 31 -4.26 4.32 0.43
C VAL A 31 -3.63 4.48 1.80
N GLU A 32 -3.70 5.70 2.32
CA GLU A 32 -3.54 5.93 3.74
C GLU A 32 -4.87 6.37 4.34
N SER A 33 -5.19 5.89 5.54
CA SER A 33 -6.44 6.22 6.22
C SER A 33 -6.26 6.39 7.72
N LEU A 34 -7.18 7.17 8.29
CA LEU A 34 -7.37 7.37 9.71
C LEU A 34 -8.66 6.67 10.16
N GLN A 35 -8.80 6.45 11.47
CA GLN A 35 -10.05 6.00 12.06
C GLN A 35 -10.59 7.09 12.99
N PRO A 36 -11.38 8.05 12.50
CA PRO A 36 -12.02 9.03 13.36
C PRO A 36 -12.80 8.34 14.51
N PRO A 37 -12.74 8.90 15.73
CA PRO A 37 -12.12 10.18 16.09
C PRO A 37 -10.61 10.10 16.40
N LEU A 38 -9.95 8.95 16.19
CA LEU A 38 -8.52 8.81 16.48
C LEU A 38 -7.67 9.64 15.51
N PRO A 39 -6.84 10.57 15.99
CA PRO A 39 -5.89 11.30 15.16
C PRO A 39 -4.77 10.37 14.67
N ARG A 40 -4.04 10.81 13.64
CA ARG A 40 -2.96 10.03 13.00
C ARG A 40 -1.90 9.51 13.96
N LYS A 41 -1.51 10.32 14.95
CA LYS A 41 -0.52 9.95 15.98
C LYS A 41 -0.95 8.74 16.81
N ASP A 42 -2.26 8.48 16.92
CA ASP A 42 -2.79 7.39 17.73
C ASP A 42 -3.05 6.15 16.87
N LYS A 43 -3.44 6.33 15.60
CA LYS A 43 -3.62 5.25 14.63
C LYS A 43 -3.48 5.74 13.19
N TRP A 44 -2.68 5.02 12.41
CA TRP A 44 -2.51 5.26 10.97
C TRP A 44 -2.45 3.93 10.23
N VAL A 45 -3.24 3.81 9.15
CA VAL A 45 -3.35 2.58 8.38
C VAL A 45 -2.94 2.84 6.93
N LEU A 46 -1.93 2.11 6.47
CA LEU A 46 -1.55 2.03 5.07
C LEU A 46 -2.19 0.79 4.44
N ILE A 47 -2.75 0.93 3.25
CA ILE A 47 -3.41 -0.15 2.52
C ILE A 47 -2.75 -0.20 1.14
N VAL A 48 -2.06 -1.29 0.85
CA VAL A 48 -1.22 -1.44 -0.34
C VAL A 48 -1.70 -2.55 -1.25
N SER A 49 -1.34 -2.44 -2.52
CA SER A 49 -1.59 -3.46 -3.53
C SER A 49 -0.43 -4.47 -3.54
N THR A 50 -0.76 -5.74 -3.77
CA THR A 50 0.19 -6.85 -3.88
C THR A 50 0.30 -7.40 -5.29
N MET A 51 -0.62 -7.03 -6.19
CA MET A 51 -0.66 -7.54 -7.57
C MET A 51 -1.14 -6.46 -8.54
N ASP A 52 -0.84 -6.66 -9.82
CA ASP A 52 -1.47 -5.93 -10.92
C ASP A 52 -2.73 -6.67 -11.36
N GLY A 53 -3.85 -6.31 -10.73
CA GLY A 53 -5.11 -7.04 -10.81
C GLY A 53 -5.20 -8.20 -9.82
N CYS A 54 -6.20 -9.07 -9.93
CA CYS A 54 -6.38 -10.19 -9.00
C CYS A 54 -6.94 -11.44 -9.70
N PRO A 55 -6.29 -12.62 -9.57
CA PRO A 55 -6.70 -13.83 -10.27
C PRO A 55 -7.91 -14.54 -9.63
N VAL A 56 -8.32 -14.14 -8.42
CA VAL A 56 -9.39 -14.81 -7.65
C VAL A 56 -10.78 -14.58 -8.24
N LYS A 57 -11.01 -13.44 -8.91
CA LYS A 57 -12.29 -13.09 -9.56
C LYS A 57 -13.50 -13.12 -8.62
N CYS A 58 -13.35 -12.62 -7.39
CA CYS A 58 -14.47 -12.46 -6.46
C CYS A 58 -15.57 -11.60 -7.10
N GLY A 59 -16.81 -12.10 -7.15
CA GLY A 59 -17.92 -11.43 -7.87
C GLY A 59 -18.34 -10.05 -7.34
N PHE A 60 -17.86 -9.65 -6.16
CA PHE A 60 -18.10 -8.35 -5.55
C PHE A 60 -16.89 -7.41 -5.64
N CYS A 61 -15.76 -7.85 -6.21
CA CYS A 61 -14.50 -7.11 -6.19
C CYS A 61 -14.13 -6.59 -7.57
N ASP A 62 -13.93 -5.28 -7.69
CA ASP A 62 -13.55 -4.61 -8.94
C ASP A 62 -12.15 -5.02 -9.44
N ALA A 63 -11.26 -5.42 -8.52
CA ALA A 63 -9.92 -5.90 -8.86
C ALA A 63 -9.92 -7.25 -9.61
N GLY A 64 -11.04 -7.98 -9.62
CA GLY A 64 -11.16 -9.31 -10.22
C GLY A 64 -11.26 -9.33 -11.75
N GLY A 65 -11.25 -8.18 -12.42
CA GLY A 65 -11.46 -8.10 -13.88
C GLY A 65 -10.32 -8.71 -14.71
N SER A 66 -9.07 -8.40 -14.38
CA SER A 66 -7.89 -8.98 -15.03
C SER A 66 -6.77 -9.20 -14.02
N PHE A 67 -5.81 -10.07 -14.35
CA PHE A 67 -4.59 -10.27 -13.57
C PHE A 67 -3.42 -10.34 -14.55
N ARG A 68 -2.37 -9.54 -14.29
CA ARG A 68 -1.18 -9.48 -15.15
C ARG A 68 0.02 -10.14 -14.50
N ARG A 69 0.36 -9.75 -13.26
CA ARG A 69 1.49 -10.31 -12.52
C ARG A 69 1.40 -9.98 -11.03
N ASN A 70 2.22 -10.69 -10.26
CA ASN A 70 2.56 -10.32 -8.89
C ASN A 70 3.46 -9.08 -8.88
N LEU A 71 3.26 -8.19 -7.92
CA LEU A 71 4.21 -7.12 -7.66
C LEU A 71 5.43 -7.66 -6.93
N THR A 72 6.60 -7.13 -7.27
CA THR A 72 7.85 -7.44 -6.56
C THR A 72 7.86 -6.82 -5.18
N ARG A 73 8.74 -7.32 -4.30
CA ARG A 73 8.97 -6.75 -2.98
C ARG A 73 9.22 -5.25 -3.03
N GLU A 74 10.07 -4.77 -3.94
CA GLU A 74 10.37 -3.33 -4.03
C GLU A 74 9.14 -2.52 -4.46
N GLU A 75 8.28 -3.05 -5.33
CA GLU A 75 7.08 -2.34 -5.77
C GLU A 75 6.02 -2.22 -4.66
N ILE A 76 5.96 -3.20 -3.77
CA ILE A 76 5.11 -3.14 -2.57
C ILE A 76 5.72 -2.16 -1.56
N MET A 77 7.03 -2.26 -1.32
CA MET A 77 7.75 -1.36 -0.41
C MET A 77 7.72 0.10 -0.86
N ASP A 78 7.79 0.38 -2.16
CA ASP A 78 7.71 1.74 -2.71
C ASP A 78 6.38 2.42 -2.35
N GLN A 79 5.27 1.67 -2.35
CA GLN A 79 3.96 2.20 -1.94
C GLN A 79 3.96 2.62 -0.46
N ILE A 80 4.52 1.77 0.40
CA ILE A 80 4.64 2.02 1.85
C ILE A 80 5.55 3.23 2.09
N HIS A 81 6.75 3.19 1.49
CA HIS A 81 7.77 4.22 1.67
C HIS A 81 7.29 5.58 1.17
N TYR A 82 6.58 5.64 0.04
CA TYR A 82 6.01 6.90 -0.44
C TYR A 82 5.07 7.54 0.58
N MET A 83 4.20 6.76 1.23
CA MET A 83 3.27 7.29 2.23
C MET A 83 3.98 7.71 3.51
N VAL A 84 4.98 6.93 3.96
CA VAL A 84 5.82 7.24 5.14
C VAL A 84 6.65 8.50 4.92
N ALA A 85 7.43 8.56 3.84
CA ALA A 85 8.36 9.66 3.54
C ALA A 85 7.65 11.02 3.39
N ARG A 86 6.36 11.02 3.06
CA ARG A 86 5.54 12.24 2.99
C ARG A 86 5.20 12.85 4.36
N ARG A 87 5.39 12.10 5.45
CA ARG A 87 5.06 12.56 6.82
C ARG A 87 6.20 12.44 7.81
N PHE A 88 7.11 11.53 7.57
CA PHE A 88 8.21 11.22 8.47
C PHE A 88 9.52 11.16 7.68
N THR A 89 10.57 11.73 8.25
CA THR A 89 11.94 11.67 7.72
C THR A 89 12.77 10.57 8.39
N GLY A 90 12.16 9.75 9.23
CA GLY A 90 12.78 8.71 10.06
C GLY A 90 11.71 7.82 10.68
N ALA A 91 11.85 7.52 11.98
CA ALA A 91 10.90 6.69 12.72
C ALA A 91 9.44 7.17 12.61
N VAL A 92 8.51 6.21 12.53
CA VAL A 92 7.07 6.48 12.46
C VAL A 92 6.54 6.57 13.89
N ASN A 93 6.48 7.80 14.43
CA ASN A 93 5.94 8.06 15.76
C ASN A 93 4.40 8.04 15.76
N VAL A 94 3.83 6.85 15.56
CA VAL A 94 2.40 6.56 15.60
C VAL A 94 2.15 5.36 16.51
N ALA A 95 1.34 5.53 17.56
CA ALA A 95 1.11 4.49 18.57
C ALA A 95 0.54 3.18 17.99
N LYS A 96 -0.25 3.27 16.90
CA LYS A 96 -0.75 2.12 16.15
C LYS A 96 -0.54 2.31 14.65
N PHE A 97 0.68 2.05 14.20
CA PHE A 97 0.98 1.98 12.77
C PHE A 97 0.60 0.61 12.22
N LYS A 98 -0.22 0.59 11.15
CA LYS A 98 -0.68 -0.66 10.53
C LYS A 98 -0.46 -0.61 9.03
N ILE A 99 -0.04 -1.74 8.47
CA ILE A 99 0.07 -1.96 7.03
C ILE A 99 -0.85 -3.12 6.67
N GLN A 100 -1.73 -2.92 5.69
CA GLN A 100 -2.70 -3.88 5.21
C GLN A 100 -2.43 -4.20 3.74
N PHE A 101 -2.22 -5.47 3.44
CA PHE A 101 -2.10 -5.98 2.07
C PHE A 101 -3.50 -6.27 1.53
N ALA A 102 -4.28 -5.21 1.28
CA ALA A 102 -5.72 -5.36 1.04
C ALA A 102 -6.29 -4.40 -0.01
N ARG A 103 -5.45 -3.78 -0.85
CA ARG A 103 -5.95 -2.87 -1.89
C ARG A 103 -6.31 -3.61 -3.19
N ILE A 104 -5.32 -4.08 -3.93
CA ILE A 104 -5.49 -4.89 -5.15
C ILE A 104 -4.59 -6.12 -5.04
N GLY A 105 -5.16 -7.31 -5.29
CA GLY A 105 -4.46 -8.59 -5.26
C GLY A 105 -4.86 -9.49 -4.10
N GLU A 106 -4.43 -10.75 -4.18
CA GLU A 106 -4.58 -11.75 -3.12
C GLU A 106 -3.19 -12.02 -2.50
N PRO A 107 -2.87 -11.46 -1.31
CA PRO A 107 -1.53 -11.54 -0.74
C PRO A 107 -1.01 -12.96 -0.57
N SER A 108 -1.87 -13.93 -0.27
CA SER A 108 -1.45 -15.33 -0.09
C SER A 108 -0.94 -15.99 -1.37
N LEU A 109 -1.20 -15.41 -2.54
CA LEU A 109 -0.74 -15.87 -3.85
C LEU A 109 0.44 -15.04 -4.41
N ASN A 110 0.99 -14.10 -3.62
CA ASN A 110 2.23 -13.40 -3.96
C ASN A 110 3.32 -13.63 -2.88
N PRO A 111 4.30 -14.51 -3.12
CA PRO A 111 5.35 -14.81 -2.14
C PRO A 111 6.22 -13.60 -1.78
N SER A 112 6.30 -12.57 -2.64
CA SER A 112 7.04 -11.33 -2.36
C SER A 112 6.52 -10.61 -1.11
N VAL A 113 5.27 -10.88 -0.68
CA VAL A 113 4.71 -10.35 0.57
C VAL A 113 5.49 -10.83 1.78
N LEU A 114 6.05 -12.06 1.76
CA LEU A 114 6.87 -12.57 2.86
C LEU A 114 8.16 -11.75 3.00
N GLU A 115 8.83 -11.46 1.88
CA GLU A 115 10.04 -10.63 1.88
C GLU A 115 9.74 -9.19 2.34
N VAL A 116 8.55 -8.66 2.03
CA VAL A 116 8.09 -7.37 2.55
C VAL A 116 7.91 -7.41 4.06
N LEU A 117 7.31 -8.48 4.60
CA LEU A 117 7.12 -8.64 6.04
C LEU A 117 8.46 -8.72 6.77
N GLU A 118 9.43 -9.45 6.22
CA GLU A 118 10.80 -9.51 6.75
C GLU A 118 11.48 -8.13 6.69
N GLU A 119 11.33 -7.40 5.59
CA GLU A 119 11.94 -6.07 5.44
C GLU A 119 11.28 -5.01 6.35
N LEU A 120 10.01 -5.18 6.72
CA LEU A 120 9.31 -4.27 7.62
C LEU A 120 9.72 -4.41 9.08
N ASP A 121 10.32 -5.55 9.46
CA ASP A 121 10.77 -5.80 10.83
C ASP A 121 11.83 -4.75 11.24
N GLY A 122 11.50 -3.92 12.22
CA GLY A 122 12.35 -2.83 12.71
C GLY A 122 12.59 -1.65 11.77
N LYS A 123 12.01 -1.62 10.54
CA LYS A 123 12.36 -0.61 9.52
C LYS A 123 11.94 0.82 9.88
N TYR A 124 10.85 0.96 10.63
CA TYR A 124 10.21 2.24 10.93
C TYR A 124 10.13 2.55 12.43
N ASP A 125 10.87 1.80 13.24
CA ASP A 125 10.98 1.99 14.70
C ASP A 125 11.97 3.11 15.07
#